data_AF-A0AAV4BDV0-F1
#
_entry.id   AF-A0AAV4BDV0-F1
#
_cell.length_a   1.000
_cell.length_b   1.000
_cell.length_c   1.000
_cell.angle_alpha   90.00
_cell.angle_beta   90.00
_cell.angle_gamma   90.00
#
_symmetry.space_group_name_H-M   'P 1'
#
loop_
_entity.id
_entity.type
_entity.pdbx_description
1 polymer ?
#
loop_
_entity_poly.entity_id
_entity_poly.type
_entity_poly.pdbx_seq_one_letter_code
_entity_poly.pdbx_strand_id
1 'polypeptide(L)'
;MTRAGDCLVRCCTSLHNTPAAVLCVLLSAVQMASLDYYLVSLLSHNHLGWLAADVAQHVLRRQQKETICDLHSLAWASWLLMSVIVCAKVSVLINCCVEDLEEEADTFWGPNTLKTSVALGACTFLLLLMTQHDAAVGSESRRYIEELTGTVVFDILDTVEILDILLEPERSQFLWKGLEETILAVAVVNLLLPAVPLFTLSCTQFGRKKLHKRLVYLHRILGVVVVNVPNLVVRMLLWHGHNMGVSPFTLKNVVLILMTSYEFYEHKKMKYEMHEQEKLASKKRHANERRFTGGSFNEHIGEDSTKQGCSFNTNSIARTSSQMAVLDLDTLAHSKDKLYDGDFGLETRVASI
;
A
#
# COMPACT_ATOMS: atom_id res chain seq x y z
N MET A 1 44.27 4.76 -6.25
CA MET A 1 42.90 4.51 -6.72
C MET A 1 42.00 4.29 -5.50
N THR A 2 40.99 5.08 -5.13
CA THR A 2 40.74 6.53 -5.17
C THR A 2 39.75 6.84 -4.04
N ARG A 3 40.23 6.96 -2.79
CA ARG A 3 39.41 7.42 -1.64
C ARG A 3 38.70 8.75 -1.90
N ALA A 4 39.33 9.62 -2.70
CA ALA A 4 38.78 10.90 -3.14
C ALA A 4 37.67 10.71 -4.19
N GLY A 5 37.81 9.75 -5.11
CA GLY A 5 36.79 9.41 -6.10
C GLY A 5 35.54 8.81 -5.45
N ASP A 6 35.72 7.93 -4.46
CA ASP A 6 34.61 7.37 -3.68
C ASP A 6 33.90 8.46 -2.86
N CYS A 7 34.64 9.42 -2.29
CA CYS A 7 34.05 10.56 -1.57
C CYS A 7 33.28 11.49 -2.51
N LEU A 8 33.80 11.74 -3.72
CA LEU A 8 33.17 12.60 -4.72
C LEU A 8 31.92 11.95 -5.31
N VAL A 9 31.95 10.65 -5.58
CA VAL A 9 30.77 9.87 -5.98
C VAL A 9 29.71 9.89 -4.88
N ARG A 10 30.09 9.67 -3.61
CA ARG A 10 29.18 9.70 -2.44
C ARG A 10 28.61 11.10 -2.18
N CYS A 11 29.40 12.15 -2.43
CA CYS A 11 28.95 13.54 -2.36
C CYS A 11 27.97 13.84 -3.50
N CYS A 12 28.25 13.38 -4.72
CA CYS A 12 27.35 13.54 -5.88
C CYS A 12 26.04 12.74 -5.74
N THR A 13 26.05 11.54 -5.13
CA THR A 13 24.81 10.80 -4.82
C THR A 13 24.01 11.47 -3.71
N SER A 14 24.70 12.01 -2.69
CA SER A 14 24.06 12.81 -1.63
C SER A 14 23.49 14.13 -2.14
N LEU A 15 24.14 14.74 -3.14
CA LEU A 15 23.68 15.96 -3.82
C LEU A 15 22.44 15.72 -4.68
N HIS A 16 22.18 14.48 -5.10
CA HIS A 16 21.00 14.12 -5.90
C HIS A 16 19.70 14.08 -5.06
N ASN A 17 19.76 13.61 -3.81
CA ASN A 17 18.59 13.47 -2.93
C ASN A 17 18.36 14.66 -1.99
N THR A 18 19.36 15.52 -1.82
CA THR A 18 19.26 16.77 -1.04
C THR A 18 18.21 17.77 -1.55
N PRO A 19 18.01 18.02 -2.87
CA PRO A 19 16.98 18.97 -3.31
C PRO A 19 15.57 18.51 -2.92
N ALA A 20 15.26 17.21 -3.01
CA ALA A 20 13.96 16.67 -2.61
C ALA A 20 13.74 16.78 -1.08
N ALA A 21 14.78 16.52 -0.28
CA ALA A 21 14.69 16.63 1.18
C ALA A 21 14.51 18.09 1.63
N VAL A 22 15.25 19.02 1.02
CA VAL A 22 15.10 20.46 1.29
C VAL A 22 13.71 20.92 0.86
N LEU A 23 13.25 20.55 -0.34
CA LEU A 23 11.92 20.90 -0.82
C LEU A 23 10.80 20.33 0.06
N CYS A 24 10.94 19.10 0.57
CA CYS A 24 10.01 18.50 1.53
C CYS A 24 9.90 19.34 2.81
N VAL A 25 11.04 19.78 3.35
CA VAL A 25 11.06 20.62 4.56
C VAL A 25 10.48 22.00 4.27
N LEU A 26 10.79 22.60 3.12
CA LEU A 26 10.24 23.90 2.73
C LEU A 26 8.73 23.84 2.51
N LEU A 27 8.22 22.85 1.78
CA LEU A 27 6.78 22.70 1.55
C LEU A 27 6.02 22.42 2.85
N SER A 28 6.56 21.56 3.72
CA SER A 28 5.94 21.35 5.04
C SER A 28 5.97 22.63 5.89
N ALA A 29 7.06 23.39 5.90
CA ALA A 29 7.11 24.66 6.62
C ALA A 29 6.12 25.69 6.06
N VAL A 30 5.99 25.80 4.73
CA VAL A 30 5.02 26.69 4.07
C VAL A 30 3.59 26.28 4.39
N GLN A 31 3.28 24.98 4.31
CA GLN A 31 1.97 24.44 4.67
C GLN A 31 1.61 24.80 6.11
N MET A 32 2.52 24.55 7.04
CA MET A 32 2.30 24.75 8.47
C MET A 32 2.17 26.23 8.84
N ALA A 33 3.04 27.08 8.28
CA ALA A 33 2.98 28.53 8.45
C ALA A 33 1.70 29.14 7.86
N SER A 34 1.21 28.61 6.73
CA SER A 34 -0.05 29.05 6.15
C SER A 34 -1.22 28.75 7.09
N LEU A 35 -1.28 27.53 7.66
CA LEU A 35 -2.33 27.17 8.62
C LEU A 35 -2.25 27.98 9.93
N ASP A 36 -1.05 28.29 10.41
CA ASP A 36 -0.85 29.16 11.56
C ASP A 36 -1.32 30.59 11.29
N TYR A 37 -1.07 31.11 10.08
CA TYR A 37 -1.56 32.42 9.68
C TYR A 37 -3.09 32.49 9.83
N TYR A 38 -3.83 31.51 9.31
CA TYR A 38 -5.29 31.44 9.45
C TYR A 38 -5.74 31.35 10.92
N LEU A 39 -5.06 30.55 11.74
CA LEU A 39 -5.43 30.42 13.16
C LEU A 39 -5.21 31.73 13.94
N VAL A 40 -4.14 32.46 13.64
CA VAL A 40 -3.83 33.73 14.30
C VAL A 40 -4.71 34.87 13.77
N SER A 41 -4.96 34.91 12.46
CA SER A 41 -5.76 35.97 11.84
C SER A 41 -7.24 35.86 12.21
N LEU A 42 -7.78 34.65 12.31
CA LEU A 42 -9.22 34.43 12.54
C LEU A 42 -9.60 34.25 14.02
N LEU A 43 -8.81 33.53 14.84
CA LEU A 43 -9.20 33.32 16.25
C LEU A 43 -8.63 34.36 17.21
N SER A 44 -7.31 34.36 17.41
CA SER A 44 -6.58 35.28 18.31
C SER A 44 -5.11 34.89 18.43
N HIS A 45 -4.30 35.84 18.92
CA HIS A 45 -2.88 35.66 19.23
C HIS A 45 -2.57 34.50 20.21
N ASN A 46 -3.54 34.00 20.99
CA ASN A 46 -3.35 32.86 21.88
C ASN A 46 -3.06 31.55 21.13
N HIS A 47 -3.38 31.51 19.83
CA HIS A 47 -3.12 30.37 18.96
C HIS A 47 -1.67 30.31 18.45
N LEU A 48 -0.80 31.25 18.86
CA LEU A 48 0.66 31.12 18.68
C LEU A 48 1.25 29.85 19.32
N GLY A 49 0.54 29.20 20.25
CA GLY A 49 0.95 27.90 20.78
C GLY A 49 1.13 26.84 19.69
N TRP A 50 0.42 26.94 18.57
CA TRP A 50 0.58 26.05 17.42
C TRP A 50 1.94 26.20 16.73
N LEU A 51 2.49 27.42 16.69
CA LEU A 51 3.84 27.65 16.19
C LEU A 51 4.89 26.90 17.03
N ALA A 52 4.67 26.77 18.35
CA ALA A 52 5.55 25.97 19.19
C ALA A 52 5.48 24.46 18.84
N ALA A 53 4.29 23.96 18.49
CA ALA A 53 4.13 22.57 18.02
C ALA A 53 4.88 22.32 16.69
N ASP A 54 4.83 23.29 15.77
CA ASP A 54 5.53 23.22 14.48
C ASP A 54 7.05 23.22 14.66
N VAL A 55 7.56 24.10 15.52
CA VAL A 55 8.98 24.14 15.89
C VAL A 55 9.38 22.83 16.54
N ALA A 56 8.59 22.32 17.49
CA ALA A 56 8.85 21.04 18.15
C ALA A 56 8.90 19.88 17.15
N GLN A 57 8.00 19.84 16.16
CA GLN A 57 8.00 18.85 15.09
C GLN A 57 9.30 18.91 14.26
N HIS A 58 9.73 20.09 13.83
CA HIS A 58 10.96 20.23 13.05
C HIS A 58 12.22 19.90 13.86
N VAL A 59 12.26 20.27 15.14
CA VAL A 59 13.35 19.92 16.06
C VAL A 59 13.38 18.40 16.29
N LEU A 60 12.24 17.77 16.55
CA LEU A 60 12.15 16.33 16.74
C LEU A 60 12.59 15.57 15.49
N ARG A 61 12.21 16.04 14.30
CA ARG A 61 12.65 15.47 13.02
C ARG A 61 14.17 15.59 12.84
N ARG A 62 14.77 16.72 13.26
CA ARG A 62 16.24 16.89 13.24
C ARG A 62 16.92 15.96 14.24
N GLN A 63 16.41 15.86 15.47
CA GLN A 63 16.98 14.97 16.49
C GLN A 63 16.82 13.48 16.13
N GLN A 64 15.70 13.09 15.54
CA GLN A 64 15.50 11.74 14.98
C GLN A 64 16.55 11.38 13.94
N LYS A 65 16.96 12.36 13.11
CA LYS A 65 18.01 12.17 12.10
C LYS A 65 19.40 12.02 12.73
N GLU A 66 19.69 12.70 13.84
CA GLU A 66 21.00 12.68 14.50
C GLU A 66 21.19 11.48 15.45
N THR A 67 20.11 11.03 16.10
CA THR A 67 20.20 10.02 17.18
C THR A 67 20.20 8.59 16.66
N ILE A 68 19.66 8.36 15.45
CA ILE A 68 19.42 7.00 14.94
C ILE A 68 20.06 6.87 13.54
N CYS A 69 21.38 6.67 13.53
CA CYS A 69 22.20 6.57 12.31
C CYS A 69 21.88 5.35 11.41
N ASP A 70 21.04 4.40 11.82
CA ASP A 70 20.80 3.15 11.07
C ASP A 70 19.36 2.93 10.60
N LEU A 71 18.46 3.90 10.81
CA LEU A 71 17.03 3.65 10.59
C LEU A 71 16.46 4.53 9.48
N HIS A 72 16.51 4.02 8.25
CA HIS A 72 15.69 4.41 7.08
C HIS A 72 14.16 4.45 7.37
N SER A 73 13.70 4.31 8.62
CA SER A 73 12.36 3.83 9.03
C SER A 73 11.61 4.84 9.92
N LEU A 74 11.83 6.15 9.75
CA LEU A 74 11.11 7.19 10.53
C LEU A 74 10.20 8.08 9.68
N ALA A 75 10.07 7.79 8.38
CA ALA A 75 9.16 8.51 7.49
C ALA A 75 7.71 8.48 7.99
N TRP A 76 7.26 7.31 8.46
CA TRP A 76 5.91 7.13 8.99
C TRP A 76 5.66 7.98 10.25
N ALA A 77 6.65 8.08 11.14
CA ALA A 77 6.54 8.85 12.38
C ALA A 77 6.54 10.35 12.07
N SER A 78 7.41 10.79 11.14
CA SER A 78 7.43 12.16 10.67
C SER A 78 6.08 12.51 10.08
N TRP A 79 5.57 11.73 9.12
CA TRP A 79 4.27 11.95 8.49
C TRP A 79 3.15 12.00 9.51
N LEU A 80 3.05 10.99 10.38
CA LEU A 80 2.00 10.91 11.40
C LEU A 80 1.96 12.16 12.28
N LEU A 81 3.12 12.64 12.73
CA LEU A 81 3.20 13.85 13.54
C LEU A 81 2.71 15.09 12.77
N MET A 82 3.14 15.27 11.50
CA MET A 82 2.68 16.40 10.70
C MET A 82 1.18 16.31 10.45
N SER A 83 0.67 15.13 10.09
CA SER A 83 -0.74 14.91 9.82
C SER A 83 -1.60 15.15 11.05
N VAL A 84 -1.19 14.73 12.24
CA VAL A 84 -1.93 15.01 13.50
C VAL A 84 -2.04 16.51 13.73
N ILE A 85 -0.94 17.25 13.57
CA ILE A 85 -0.95 18.70 13.77
C ILE A 85 -1.82 19.38 12.70
N VAL A 86 -1.65 19.03 11.42
CA VAL A 86 -2.49 19.57 10.32
C VAL A 86 -3.97 19.26 10.56
N CYS A 87 -4.31 18.02 10.93
CA CYS A 87 -5.69 17.62 11.24
C CYS A 87 -6.28 18.44 12.38
N ALA A 88 -5.50 18.68 13.44
CA ALA A 88 -5.96 19.49 14.56
C ALA A 88 -6.21 20.95 14.14
N LYS A 89 -5.29 21.56 13.39
CA LYS A 89 -5.45 22.92 12.86
C LYS A 89 -6.68 23.03 11.95
N VAL A 90 -6.82 22.12 10.98
CA VAL A 90 -7.97 22.06 10.07
C VAL A 90 -9.28 21.86 10.82
N SER A 91 -9.31 20.98 11.82
CA SER A 91 -10.50 20.75 12.64
C SER A 91 -10.89 21.99 13.45
N VAL A 92 -9.92 22.71 14.01
CA VAL A 92 -10.18 23.97 14.73
C VAL A 92 -10.69 25.04 13.76
N LEU A 93 -10.07 25.18 12.59
CA LEU A 93 -10.50 26.15 11.58
C LEU A 93 -11.93 25.89 11.11
N ILE A 94 -12.29 24.63 10.84
CA ILE A 94 -13.63 24.27 10.37
C ILE A 94 -14.69 24.49 11.46
N ASN A 95 -14.40 24.13 12.71
CA ASN A 95 -15.40 24.24 13.79
C ASN A 95 -15.56 25.67 14.33
N CYS A 96 -14.55 26.53 14.19
CA CYS A 96 -14.53 27.84 14.83
C CYS A 96 -14.61 29.03 13.87
N CYS A 97 -14.19 28.88 12.60
CA CYS A 97 -13.85 30.04 11.76
C CYS A 97 -14.35 29.96 10.31
N VAL A 98 -15.27 29.06 10.00
CA VAL A 98 -15.81 28.95 8.63
C VAL A 98 -16.58 30.20 8.22
N GLU A 99 -17.31 30.82 9.14
CA GLU A 99 -18.09 32.04 8.88
C GLU A 99 -17.19 33.24 8.57
N ASP A 100 -16.11 33.43 9.34
CA ASP A 100 -15.15 34.53 9.14
C ASP A 100 -14.34 34.38 7.84
N LEU A 101 -14.24 33.16 7.31
CA LEU A 101 -13.49 32.87 6.08
C LEU A 101 -14.19 33.41 4.82
N GLU A 102 -15.51 33.65 4.88
CA GLU A 102 -16.28 34.26 3.79
C GLU A 102 -15.94 35.74 3.60
N GLU A 103 -15.65 36.45 4.70
CA GLU A 103 -15.27 37.87 4.65
C GLU A 103 -13.94 38.09 3.90
N GLU A 104 -13.08 37.08 3.92
CA GLU A 104 -11.77 37.06 3.24
C GLU A 104 -11.81 36.40 1.85
N ALA A 105 -12.99 36.04 1.34
CA ALA A 105 -13.12 35.25 0.10
C ALA A 105 -12.48 35.92 -1.13
N ASP A 106 -12.54 37.25 -1.21
CA ASP A 106 -11.98 38.04 -2.31
C ASP A 106 -10.49 38.37 -2.14
N THR A 107 -9.88 38.01 -1.01
CA THR A 107 -8.47 38.28 -0.76
C THR A 107 -7.58 37.10 -1.14
N PHE A 108 -6.28 37.37 -1.28
CA PHE A 108 -5.30 36.29 -1.53
C PHE A 108 -5.32 35.22 -0.42
N TRP A 109 -5.80 35.57 0.78
CA TRP A 109 -5.89 34.67 1.93
C TRP A 109 -7.30 34.13 2.13
N GLY A 110 -8.10 34.01 1.07
CA GLY A 110 -9.41 33.38 1.13
C GLY A 110 -9.39 31.84 1.19
N PRO A 111 -10.57 31.19 1.14
CA PRO A 111 -10.73 29.74 1.25
C PRO A 111 -9.88 28.92 0.25
N ASN A 112 -9.66 29.44 -0.95
CA ASN A 112 -8.84 28.80 -1.98
C ASN A 112 -7.38 28.64 -1.56
N THR A 113 -6.83 29.60 -0.83
CA THR A 113 -5.46 29.52 -0.34
C THR A 113 -5.36 28.53 0.81
N LEU A 114 -6.34 28.51 1.72
CA LEU A 114 -6.43 27.49 2.78
C LEU A 114 -6.52 26.08 2.18
N LYS A 115 -7.41 25.89 1.20
CA LYS A 115 -7.53 24.64 0.43
C LYS A 115 -6.20 24.23 -0.17
N THR A 116 -5.49 25.17 -0.81
CA THR A 116 -4.18 24.92 -1.39
C THR A 116 -3.14 24.54 -0.33
N SER A 117 -3.16 25.18 0.85
CA SER A 117 -2.29 24.83 1.97
C SER A 117 -2.51 23.40 2.46
N VAL A 118 -3.75 22.92 2.54
CA VAL A 118 -4.03 21.51 2.86
C VAL A 118 -3.58 20.59 1.70
N ALA A 119 -3.81 20.98 0.45
CA ALA A 119 -3.39 20.24 -0.75
C ALA A 119 -1.87 20.05 -0.85
N LEU A 120 -1.07 20.99 -0.34
CA LEU A 120 0.39 20.84 -0.24
C LEU A 120 0.81 19.58 0.52
N GLY A 121 -0.06 19.03 1.37
CA GLY A 121 0.16 17.75 2.05
C GLY A 121 0.43 16.60 1.08
N ALA A 122 -0.23 16.58 -0.09
CA ALA A 122 -0.02 15.56 -1.13
C ALA A 122 1.41 15.64 -1.72
N CYS A 123 1.88 16.86 -2.00
CA CYS A 123 3.25 17.11 -2.45
C CYS A 123 4.28 16.77 -1.36
N THR A 124 3.99 17.14 -0.11
CA THR A 124 4.84 16.81 1.05
C THR A 124 4.95 15.30 1.23
N PHE A 125 3.86 14.55 1.08
CA PHE A 125 3.86 13.08 1.14
C PHE A 125 4.77 12.49 0.06
N LEU A 126 4.59 12.91 -1.20
CA LEU A 126 5.40 12.44 -2.32
C LEU A 126 6.89 12.71 -2.10
N LEU A 127 7.25 13.94 -1.74
CA LEU A 127 8.64 14.28 -1.48
C LEU A 127 9.20 13.51 -0.28
N LEU A 128 8.40 13.33 0.78
CA LEU A 128 8.80 12.52 1.91
C LEU A 128 9.09 11.08 1.46
N LEU A 129 8.19 10.45 0.68
CA LEU A 129 8.40 9.11 0.15
C LEU A 129 9.67 9.02 -0.71
N MET A 130 9.84 9.94 -1.66
CA MET A 130 11.00 9.98 -2.56
C MET A 130 12.32 10.14 -1.81
N THR A 131 12.34 10.84 -0.68
CA THR A 131 13.56 11.02 0.12
C THR A 131 13.99 9.78 0.91
N GLN A 132 13.13 8.77 1.02
CA GLN A 132 13.33 7.63 1.93
C GLN A 132 13.78 6.36 1.21
N HIS A 133 13.53 6.28 -0.10
CA HIS A 133 13.95 5.15 -0.92
C HIS A 133 14.95 5.58 -2.00
N ASP A 134 16.04 4.82 -2.11
CA ASP A 134 16.98 4.90 -3.24
C ASP A 134 16.81 3.68 -4.16
N ALA A 135 15.56 3.23 -4.31
CA ALA A 135 15.25 2.04 -5.10
C ALA A 135 15.50 2.33 -6.60
N ALA A 136 16.37 1.54 -7.22
CA ALA A 136 16.70 1.67 -8.62
C ALA A 136 15.45 1.59 -9.50
N VAL A 137 15.44 2.36 -10.60
CA VAL A 137 14.36 2.35 -11.60
C VAL A 137 14.19 0.92 -12.13
N GLY A 138 12.97 0.40 -12.12
CA GLY A 138 12.66 -0.96 -12.57
C GLY A 138 12.98 -2.09 -11.59
N SER A 139 13.44 -1.77 -10.37
CA SER A 139 13.63 -2.78 -9.32
C SER A 139 12.29 -3.24 -8.72
N GLU A 140 12.22 -4.49 -8.28
CA GLU A 140 11.07 -5.05 -7.55
C GLU A 140 10.75 -4.24 -6.28
N SER A 141 11.76 -3.68 -5.61
CA SER A 141 11.57 -2.81 -4.44
C SER A 141 10.82 -1.52 -4.79
N ARG A 142 11.11 -0.91 -5.95
CA ARG A 142 10.42 0.29 -6.42
C ARG A 142 8.98 -0.02 -6.82
N ARG A 143 8.76 -1.12 -7.54
CA ARG A 143 7.41 -1.56 -7.91
C ARG A 143 6.55 -1.78 -6.66
N TYR A 144 7.12 -2.41 -5.63
CA TYR A 144 6.44 -2.60 -4.35
C TYR A 144 6.09 -1.29 -3.63
N ILE A 145 6.97 -0.29 -3.68
CA ILE A 145 6.69 1.05 -3.13
C ILE A 145 5.54 1.70 -3.89
N GLU A 146 5.64 1.77 -5.22
CA GLU A 146 4.62 2.36 -6.09
C GLU A 146 3.27 1.65 -5.94
N GLU A 147 3.26 0.32 -5.80
CA GLU A 147 2.07 -0.49 -5.56
C GLU A 147 1.36 -0.16 -4.24
N LEU A 148 2.12 0.21 -3.20
CA LEU A 148 1.57 0.48 -1.87
C LEU A 148 1.18 1.95 -1.66
N THR A 149 1.85 2.88 -2.36
CA THR A 149 1.68 4.33 -2.16
C THR A 149 1.05 5.05 -3.35
N GLY A 150 0.87 4.38 -4.49
CA GLY A 150 0.44 5.01 -5.75
C GLY A 150 -0.91 5.71 -5.68
N THR A 151 -1.82 5.28 -4.80
CA THR A 151 -3.16 5.88 -4.65
C THR A 151 -3.20 7.00 -3.63
N VAL A 152 -2.21 7.06 -2.72
CA VAL A 152 -2.25 7.91 -1.52
C VAL A 152 -2.37 9.39 -1.84
N VAL A 153 -1.67 9.84 -2.89
CA VAL A 153 -1.73 11.24 -3.33
C VAL A 153 -3.14 11.62 -3.74
N PHE A 154 -3.79 10.73 -4.51
CA PHE A 154 -5.17 10.93 -4.92
C PHE A 154 -6.15 10.86 -3.74
N ASP A 155 -5.86 10.03 -2.72
CA ASP A 155 -6.63 9.99 -1.47
C ASP A 155 -6.57 11.32 -0.71
N ILE A 156 -5.38 11.93 -0.64
CA ILE A 156 -5.19 13.26 0.00
C ILE A 156 -5.91 14.34 -0.81
N LEU A 157 -5.80 14.34 -2.14
CA LEU A 157 -6.48 15.32 -2.99
C LEU A 157 -8.00 15.20 -2.94
N ASP A 158 -8.54 13.97 -2.94
CA ASP A 158 -9.98 13.72 -2.74
C ASP A 158 -10.45 14.27 -1.38
N THR A 159 -9.63 14.10 -0.34
CA THR A 159 -9.91 14.63 0.99
C THR A 159 -9.97 16.16 1.00
N VAL A 160 -9.04 16.83 0.30
CA VAL A 160 -9.06 18.29 0.17
C VAL A 160 -10.31 18.78 -0.53
N GLU A 161 -10.74 18.10 -1.59
CA GLU A 161 -11.95 18.49 -2.33
C GLU A 161 -13.23 18.23 -1.53
N ILE A 162 -13.27 17.18 -0.71
CA ILE A 162 -14.38 16.96 0.22
C ILE A 162 -14.39 18.04 1.32
N LEU A 163 -13.22 18.41 1.84
CA LEU A 163 -13.09 19.48 2.85
C LEU A 163 -13.49 20.85 2.30
N ASP A 164 -13.28 21.11 1.00
CA ASP A 164 -13.68 22.34 0.31
C ASP A 164 -15.15 22.69 0.53
N ILE A 165 -16.00 21.67 0.61
CA ILE A 165 -17.44 21.83 0.84
C ILE A 165 -17.72 22.43 2.23
N LEU A 166 -16.90 22.09 3.22
CA LEU A 166 -16.99 22.64 4.57
C LEU A 166 -16.34 24.03 4.70
N LEU A 167 -15.51 24.42 3.73
CA LEU A 167 -14.88 25.75 3.70
C LEU A 167 -15.79 26.80 3.02
N GLU A 168 -16.82 26.36 2.30
CA GLU A 168 -17.79 27.23 1.63
C GLU A 168 -19.08 27.27 2.47
N PRO A 169 -19.29 28.32 3.30
CA PRO A 169 -20.44 28.39 4.22
C PRO A 169 -21.78 28.32 3.49
N GLU A 170 -21.85 28.88 2.28
CA GLU A 170 -23.03 28.76 1.42
C GLU A 170 -23.42 27.31 1.14
N ARG A 171 -22.46 26.38 1.05
CA ARG A 171 -22.70 24.95 0.83
C ARG A 171 -22.85 24.20 2.14
N SER A 172 -22.07 24.55 3.16
CA SER A 172 -22.11 23.89 4.46
C SER A 172 -23.46 24.09 5.15
N GLN A 173 -24.08 25.27 5.06
CA GLN A 173 -25.38 25.55 5.68
C GLN A 173 -26.52 24.61 5.25
N PHE A 174 -26.40 24.00 4.05
CA PHE A 174 -27.39 23.05 3.55
C PHE A 174 -27.17 21.63 4.08
N LEU A 175 -26.00 21.35 4.66
CA LEU A 175 -25.68 20.07 5.25
C LEU A 175 -26.30 19.97 6.64
N TRP A 176 -26.81 18.78 7.00
CA TRP A 176 -27.16 18.52 8.38
C TRP A 176 -25.87 18.41 9.24
N LYS A 177 -25.94 18.75 10.53
CA LYS A 177 -24.74 18.75 11.40
C LYS A 177 -23.99 17.41 11.43
N GLY A 178 -24.72 16.30 11.36
CA GLY A 178 -24.12 14.96 11.33
C GLY A 178 -23.28 14.67 10.08
N LEU A 179 -23.57 15.27 8.92
CA LEU A 179 -22.76 15.08 7.70
C LEU A 179 -21.48 15.90 7.78
N GLU A 180 -21.54 17.12 8.30
CA GLU A 180 -20.33 17.95 8.50
C GLU A 180 -19.33 17.25 9.40
N GLU A 181 -19.79 16.75 10.56
CA GLU A 181 -18.98 15.97 11.50
C GLU A 181 -18.43 14.69 10.85
N THR A 182 -19.27 13.99 10.06
CA THR A 182 -18.85 12.77 9.35
C THR A 182 -17.80 13.08 8.28
N ILE A 183 -17.99 14.15 7.50
CA ILE A 183 -17.03 14.59 6.49
C ILE A 183 -15.69 14.92 7.14
N LEU A 184 -15.71 15.70 8.21
CA LEU A 184 -14.50 16.06 8.95
C LEU A 184 -13.80 14.82 9.52
N ALA A 185 -14.55 13.89 10.11
CA ALA A 185 -14.00 12.65 10.64
C ALA A 185 -13.34 11.79 9.54
N VAL A 186 -14.01 11.62 8.39
CA VAL A 186 -13.46 10.90 7.24
C VAL A 186 -12.19 11.60 6.72
N ALA A 187 -12.21 12.92 6.62
CA ALA A 187 -11.06 13.69 6.18
C ALA A 187 -9.84 13.54 7.11
N VAL A 188 -10.05 13.62 8.43
CA VAL A 188 -8.99 13.41 9.42
C VAL A 188 -8.40 12.00 9.30
N VAL A 189 -9.24 10.98 9.17
CA VAL A 189 -8.78 9.59 8.98
C VAL A 189 -7.95 9.47 7.70
N ASN A 190 -8.39 10.06 6.59
CA ASN A 190 -7.67 10.01 5.31
C ASN A 190 -6.32 10.74 5.34
N LEU A 191 -6.20 11.83 6.09
CA LEU A 191 -4.92 12.55 6.23
C LEU A 191 -3.91 11.78 7.12
N LEU A 192 -4.41 10.98 8.05
CA LEU A 192 -3.59 10.12 8.93
C LEU A 192 -3.20 8.80 8.28
N LEU A 193 -4.09 8.21 7.45
CA LEU A 193 -3.89 6.88 6.87
C LEU A 193 -2.56 6.68 6.12
N PRO A 194 -1.97 7.67 5.42
CA PRO A 194 -0.70 7.49 4.73
C PRO A 194 0.47 7.10 5.65
N ALA A 195 0.32 7.25 6.98
CA ALA A 195 1.25 6.70 7.95
C ALA A 195 1.33 5.16 7.88
N VAL A 196 0.25 4.46 7.54
CA VAL A 196 0.18 2.99 7.50
C VAL A 196 1.02 2.39 6.36
N PRO A 197 0.91 2.83 5.08
CA PRO A 197 1.79 2.33 4.03
C PRO A 197 3.24 2.73 4.30
N LEU A 198 3.51 3.93 4.82
CA LEU A 198 4.86 4.33 5.22
C LEU A 198 5.43 3.46 6.34
N PHE A 199 4.63 3.09 7.33
CA PHE A 199 5.03 2.18 8.41
C PHE A 199 5.35 0.79 7.86
N THR A 200 4.52 0.31 6.94
CA THR A 200 4.71 -0.98 6.27
C THR A 200 6.00 -0.99 5.43
N LEU A 201 6.28 0.08 4.69
CA LEU A 201 7.55 0.25 3.96
C LEU A 201 8.75 0.34 4.90
N SER A 202 8.58 1.03 6.02
CA SER A 202 9.59 1.20 7.07
C SER A 202 9.96 -0.17 7.69
N CYS A 203 8.98 -1.05 7.97
CA CYS A 203 9.23 -2.42 8.43
C CYS A 203 9.91 -3.32 7.37
N THR A 204 9.65 -3.09 6.08
CA THR A 204 10.25 -3.86 4.98
C THR A 204 11.60 -3.30 4.52
N GLN A 205 12.13 -2.27 5.19
CA GLN A 205 13.32 -1.53 4.77
C GLN A 205 13.21 -1.06 3.32
N PHE A 206 12.05 -0.51 2.96
CA PHE A 206 11.72 0.00 1.61
C PHE A 206 11.95 -1.04 0.51
N GLY A 207 11.41 -2.25 0.72
CA GLY A 207 11.47 -3.32 -0.27
C GLY A 207 12.76 -4.14 -0.29
N ARG A 208 13.67 -3.97 0.70
CA ARG A 208 14.84 -4.88 0.89
C ARG A 208 14.44 -6.22 1.51
N LYS A 209 13.38 -6.24 2.31
CA LYS A 209 12.79 -7.47 2.87
C LYS A 209 11.38 -7.65 2.32
N LYS A 210 11.09 -8.79 1.69
CA LYS A 210 9.74 -9.09 1.21
C LYS A 210 8.82 -9.28 2.42
N LEU A 211 7.75 -8.50 2.48
CA LEU A 211 6.68 -8.71 3.45
C LEU A 211 5.91 -9.97 3.08
N HIS A 212 5.33 -10.64 4.08
CA HIS A 212 4.45 -11.76 3.78
C HIS A 212 3.25 -11.27 2.95
N LYS A 213 2.99 -11.92 1.80
CA LYS A 213 1.95 -11.50 0.84
C LYS A 213 0.60 -11.20 1.52
N ARG A 214 0.22 -11.97 2.55
CA ARG A 214 -1.02 -11.75 3.31
C ARG A 214 -1.12 -10.35 3.95
N LEU A 215 -0.01 -9.79 4.41
CA LEU A 215 -0.01 -8.48 5.06
C LEU A 215 -0.19 -7.34 4.05
N VAL A 216 0.38 -7.48 2.85
CA VAL A 216 0.16 -6.56 1.72
C VAL A 216 -1.31 -6.59 1.28
N TYR A 217 -1.89 -7.78 1.15
CA TYR A 217 -3.31 -7.96 0.86
C TYR A 217 -4.21 -7.33 1.94
N LEU A 218 -3.89 -7.57 3.22
CA LEU A 218 -4.64 -6.99 4.32
C LEU A 218 -4.56 -5.46 4.32
N HIS A 219 -3.39 -4.90 3.99
CA HIS A 219 -3.21 -3.46 3.82
C HIS A 219 -4.08 -2.89 2.70
N ARG A 220 -4.12 -3.54 1.52
CA ARG A 220 -4.97 -3.13 0.40
C ARG A 220 -6.46 -3.15 0.75
N ILE A 221 -6.92 -4.25 1.35
CA ILE A 221 -8.32 -4.36 1.80
C ILE A 221 -8.65 -3.28 2.83
N LEU A 222 -7.74 -3.03 3.77
CA LEU A 222 -7.92 -1.98 4.78
C LEU A 222 -8.01 -0.60 4.13
N GLY A 223 -7.14 -0.27 3.17
CA GLY A 223 -7.20 0.99 2.43
C GLY A 223 -8.51 1.17 1.66
N VAL A 224 -9.04 0.11 1.06
CA VAL A 224 -10.35 0.17 0.38
C VAL A 224 -11.48 0.39 1.38
N VAL A 225 -11.53 -0.39 2.46
CA VAL A 225 -12.63 -0.35 3.43
C VAL A 225 -12.62 0.92 4.28
N VAL A 226 -11.44 1.44 4.62
CA VAL A 226 -11.29 2.59 5.55
C VAL A 226 -11.28 3.94 4.81
N VAL A 227 -10.82 3.99 3.57
CA VAL A 227 -10.69 5.26 2.83
C VAL A 227 -11.63 5.32 1.63
N ASN A 228 -11.48 4.39 0.69
CA ASN A 228 -12.22 4.49 -0.57
C ASN A 228 -13.72 4.31 -0.40
N VAL A 229 -14.16 3.37 0.46
CA VAL A 229 -15.58 3.15 0.73
C VAL A 229 -16.21 4.34 1.46
N PRO A 230 -15.65 4.85 2.57
CA PRO A 230 -16.19 6.05 3.22
C PRO A 230 -16.21 7.28 2.32
N ASN A 231 -15.14 7.53 1.55
CA ASN A 231 -15.12 8.63 0.59
C ASN A 231 -16.20 8.48 -0.48
N LEU A 232 -16.41 7.26 -0.99
CA LEU A 232 -17.47 7.00 -1.95
C LEU A 232 -18.85 7.24 -1.33
N VAL A 233 -19.09 6.78 -0.10
CA VAL A 233 -20.37 7.00 0.59
C VAL A 233 -20.64 8.49 0.79
N VAL A 234 -19.66 9.23 1.29
CA VAL A 234 -19.76 10.69 1.47
C VAL A 234 -20.06 11.39 0.13
N ARG A 235 -19.32 11.04 -0.94
CA ARG A 235 -19.56 11.59 -2.28
C ARG A 235 -20.96 11.26 -2.81
N MET A 236 -21.45 10.04 -2.59
CA MET A 236 -22.81 9.64 -3.00
C MET A 236 -23.89 10.39 -2.23
N LEU A 237 -23.68 10.62 -0.92
CA LEU A 237 -24.58 11.43 -0.11
C LEU A 237 -24.60 12.89 -0.56
N LEU A 238 -23.45 13.47 -0.88
CA LEU A 238 -23.37 14.84 -1.39
C LEU A 238 -23.99 14.98 -2.79
N TRP A 239 -23.75 14.01 -3.67
CA TRP A 239 -24.32 14.02 -5.01
C TRP A 239 -25.84 13.85 -5.01
N HIS A 240 -26.36 12.82 -4.35
CA HIS A 240 -27.80 12.53 -4.34
C HIS A 240 -28.60 13.35 -3.33
N GLY A 241 -28.01 13.66 -2.17
CA GLY A 241 -28.69 14.38 -1.09
C GLY A 241 -28.66 15.90 -1.26
N HIS A 242 -27.57 16.45 -1.82
CA HIS A 242 -27.34 17.89 -1.90
C HIS A 242 -27.14 18.41 -3.34
N ASN A 243 -27.40 17.58 -4.37
CA ASN A 243 -27.27 17.93 -5.79
C ASN A 243 -25.90 18.50 -6.17
N MET A 244 -24.85 18.08 -5.46
CA MET A 244 -23.48 18.51 -5.77
C MET A 244 -22.97 17.81 -7.03
N GLY A 245 -22.06 18.48 -7.76
CA GLY A 245 -21.47 17.92 -8.99
C GLY A 245 -20.70 16.62 -8.74
N VAL A 246 -20.68 15.74 -9.75
CA VAL A 246 -19.89 14.51 -9.69
C VAL A 246 -18.41 14.85 -9.85
N SER A 247 -17.63 14.54 -8.82
CA SER A 247 -16.17 14.69 -8.87
C SER A 247 -15.50 13.50 -9.57
N PRO A 248 -14.42 13.73 -10.35
CA PRO A 248 -13.57 12.67 -10.89
C PRO A 248 -13.05 11.70 -9.81
N PHE A 249 -12.85 12.16 -8.57
CA PHE A 249 -12.39 11.32 -7.47
C PHE A 249 -13.44 10.28 -7.05
N THR A 250 -14.73 10.54 -7.30
CA THR A 250 -15.81 9.54 -7.14
C THR A 250 -15.56 8.32 -8.02
N LEU A 251 -15.22 8.55 -9.29
CA LEU A 251 -14.90 7.48 -10.23
C LEU A 251 -13.63 6.74 -9.82
N LYS A 252 -12.60 7.46 -9.36
CA LYS A 252 -11.38 6.86 -8.81
C LYS A 252 -11.68 5.91 -7.65
N ASN A 253 -12.56 6.28 -6.72
CA ASN A 253 -12.94 5.40 -5.60
C ASN A 253 -13.67 4.14 -6.09
N VAL A 254 -14.58 4.27 -7.07
CA VAL A 254 -15.26 3.12 -7.71
C VAL A 254 -14.25 2.19 -8.39
N VAL A 255 -13.34 2.74 -9.20
CA VAL A 255 -12.32 1.95 -9.92
C VAL A 255 -11.42 1.21 -8.94
N LEU A 256 -10.95 1.86 -7.87
CA LEU A 256 -10.10 1.20 -6.86
C LEU A 256 -10.82 0.10 -6.09
N ILE A 257 -12.10 0.28 -5.77
CA ILE A 257 -12.92 -0.77 -5.16
C ILE A 257 -13.05 -1.96 -6.11
N LEU A 258 -13.34 -1.72 -7.39
CA LEU A 258 -13.50 -2.78 -8.40
C LEU A 258 -12.19 -3.54 -8.64
N MET A 259 -11.08 -2.83 -8.83
CA MET A 259 -9.76 -3.44 -9.03
C MET A 259 -9.39 -4.32 -7.83
N THR A 260 -9.48 -3.80 -6.60
CA THR A 260 -9.15 -4.57 -5.40
C THR A 260 -10.09 -5.76 -5.20
N SER A 261 -11.37 -5.61 -5.53
CA SER A 261 -12.35 -6.71 -5.46
C SER A 261 -12.05 -7.81 -6.47
N TYR A 262 -11.63 -7.43 -7.68
CA TYR A 262 -11.25 -8.36 -8.75
C TYR A 262 -9.97 -9.14 -8.37
N GLU A 263 -8.95 -8.46 -7.86
CA GLU A 263 -7.73 -9.11 -7.36
C GLU A 263 -8.03 -10.09 -6.23
N PHE A 264 -8.91 -9.71 -5.30
CA PHE A 264 -9.33 -10.58 -4.21
C PHE A 264 -10.08 -11.82 -4.72
N TYR A 265 -10.93 -11.65 -5.73
CA TYR A 265 -11.61 -12.75 -6.39
C TYR A 265 -10.62 -13.71 -7.06
N GLU A 266 -9.68 -13.21 -7.86
CA GLU A 266 -8.66 -14.02 -8.52
C GLU A 266 -7.79 -14.77 -7.51
N HIS A 267 -7.39 -14.11 -6.42
CA HIS A 267 -6.63 -14.77 -5.35
C HIS A 267 -7.40 -15.94 -4.71
N LYS A 268 -8.70 -15.77 -4.45
CA LYS A 268 -9.54 -16.84 -3.92
C LYS A 268 -9.74 -17.97 -4.93
N LYS A 269 -9.92 -17.65 -6.21
CA LYS A 269 -10.05 -18.62 -7.30
C LYS A 269 -8.80 -19.48 -7.42
N MET A 270 -7.61 -18.87 -7.45
CA MET A 270 -6.34 -19.61 -7.48
C MET A 270 -6.20 -20.57 -6.29
N LYS A 271 -6.53 -20.11 -5.08
CA LYS A 271 -6.46 -20.95 -3.88
C LYS A 271 -7.45 -22.12 -3.93
N TYR A 272 -8.64 -21.90 -4.47
CA TYR A 272 -9.65 -22.95 -4.67
C TYR A 272 -9.15 -24.01 -5.66
N GLU A 273 -8.61 -23.58 -6.81
CA GLU A 273 -8.07 -24.48 -7.83
C GLU A 273 -6.91 -25.34 -7.29
N MET A 274 -6.02 -24.76 -6.49
CA MET A 274 -4.94 -25.51 -5.83
C MET A 274 -5.47 -26.59 -4.88
N HIS A 275 -6.46 -26.27 -4.04
CA HIS A 275 -7.06 -27.24 -3.12
C HIS A 275 -7.76 -28.37 -3.86
N GLU A 276 -8.42 -28.09 -4.97
CA GLU A 276 -9.02 -29.13 -5.82
C GLU A 276 -7.95 -30.03 -6.46
N GLN A 277 -6.83 -29.47 -6.93
CA GLN A 277 -5.70 -30.25 -7.45
C GLN A 277 -5.08 -31.16 -6.38
N GLU A 278 -4.92 -30.68 -5.14
CA GLU A 278 -4.40 -31.48 -4.02
C GLU A 278 -5.36 -32.62 -3.62
N LYS A 279 -6.68 -32.37 -3.62
CA LYS A 279 -7.69 -33.42 -3.41
C LYS A 279 -7.65 -34.48 -4.50
N LEU A 280 -7.48 -34.08 -5.76
CA LEU A 280 -7.36 -35.02 -6.87
C LEU A 280 -6.06 -35.83 -6.79
N ALA A 281 -4.94 -35.20 -6.41
CA ALA A 281 -3.66 -35.87 -6.22
C ALA A 281 -3.70 -36.87 -5.06
N SER A 282 -4.28 -36.50 -3.91
CA SER A 282 -4.44 -37.40 -2.76
C SER A 282 -5.36 -38.58 -3.07
N LYS A 283 -6.47 -38.36 -3.78
CA LYS A 283 -7.35 -39.45 -4.23
C LYS A 283 -6.64 -40.43 -5.17
N LYS A 284 -5.81 -39.94 -6.09
CA LYS A 284 -4.96 -40.79 -6.96
C LYS A 284 -3.94 -41.60 -6.17
N ARG A 285 -3.30 -41.01 -5.15
CA ARG A 285 -2.35 -41.73 -4.27
C ARG A 285 -3.02 -42.89 -3.53
N HIS A 286 -4.16 -42.64 -2.88
CA HIS A 286 -4.91 -43.68 -2.17
C HIS A 286 -5.48 -44.77 -3.09
N ALA A 287 -5.79 -44.45 -4.35
CA ALA A 287 -6.20 -45.45 -5.33
C ALA A 287 -5.03 -46.36 -5.75
N ASN A 288 -3.83 -45.79 -5.89
CA ASN A 288 -2.64 -46.55 -6.26
C ASN A 288 -2.16 -47.46 -5.12
N GLU A 289 -2.21 -46.98 -3.87
CA GLU A 289 -1.84 -47.74 -2.68
C GLU A 289 -2.77 -48.94 -2.42
N ARG A 290 -4.08 -48.79 -2.71
CA ARG A 290 -5.04 -49.90 -2.67
C ARG A 290 -4.80 -50.96 -3.75
N ARG A 291 -4.32 -50.58 -4.94
CA ARG A 291 -3.91 -51.56 -5.97
C ARG A 291 -2.68 -52.35 -5.55
N PHE A 292 -1.71 -51.71 -4.90
CA PHE A 292 -0.48 -52.37 -4.46
C PHE A 292 -0.71 -53.36 -3.31
N THR A 293 -1.62 -53.05 -2.38
CA THR A 293 -1.95 -53.92 -1.24
C THR A 293 -2.94 -55.04 -1.59
N GLY A 294 -3.83 -54.83 -2.57
CA GLY A 294 -4.76 -55.86 -3.07
C GLY A 294 -4.15 -56.86 -4.06
N GLY A 295 -2.94 -56.61 -4.57
CA GLY A 295 -2.24 -57.47 -5.53
C GLY A 295 -1.31 -58.53 -4.93
N SER A 296 -1.14 -58.57 -3.61
CA SER A 296 -0.19 -59.49 -2.95
C SER A 296 -0.87 -60.66 -2.21
N PHE A 297 -2.15 -60.92 -2.45
CA PHE A 297 -2.89 -62.02 -1.81
C PHE A 297 -3.75 -62.78 -2.82
N ASN A 298 -3.13 -63.41 -3.83
CA ASN A 298 -3.69 -64.55 -4.54
C ASN A 298 -2.63 -65.19 -5.47
N GLU A 299 -1.67 -65.90 -4.89
CA GLU A 299 -0.92 -66.91 -5.62
C GLU A 299 -0.43 -67.99 -4.66
N HIS A 300 -1.36 -68.83 -4.19
CA HIS A 300 -1.04 -70.20 -3.78
C HIS A 300 -2.30 -71.05 -3.68
N ILE A 301 -2.37 -72.05 -4.58
CA ILE A 301 -2.79 -73.46 -4.40
C ILE A 301 -3.50 -73.93 -5.67
N GLY A 302 -2.86 -74.87 -6.36
CA GLY A 302 -3.39 -75.55 -7.55
C GLY A 302 -2.33 -76.35 -8.29
N GLU A 303 -1.70 -77.32 -7.60
CA GLU A 303 -1.03 -78.45 -8.27
C GLU A 303 -2.09 -79.25 -9.07
N ASP A 304 -1.85 -79.59 -10.34
CA ASP A 304 -1.37 -80.93 -10.70
C ASP A 304 -1.19 -81.15 -12.23
N SER A 305 -0.09 -81.84 -12.55
CA SER A 305 0.09 -82.85 -13.61
C SER A 305 0.14 -82.54 -15.14
N THR A 306 1.35 -82.77 -15.66
CA THR A 306 1.76 -83.62 -16.83
C THR A 306 1.99 -83.09 -18.26
N LYS A 307 3.23 -83.38 -18.72
CA LYS A 307 3.79 -83.63 -20.08
C LYS A 307 4.62 -82.48 -20.69
N GLN A 308 5.96 -82.52 -20.69
CA GLN A 308 6.92 -83.35 -21.47
C GLN A 308 7.37 -82.66 -22.77
N GLY A 309 8.65 -82.24 -22.83
CA GLY A 309 9.44 -82.21 -24.08
C GLY A 309 10.16 -80.92 -24.47
N CYS A 310 11.51 -81.00 -24.50
CA CYS A 310 12.49 -80.24 -25.31
C CYS A 310 13.09 -78.89 -24.82
N SER A 311 14.21 -79.02 -24.10
CA SER A 311 15.60 -78.65 -24.48
C SER A 311 15.99 -77.22 -24.95
N PHE A 312 16.95 -76.65 -24.17
CA PHE A 312 18.02 -75.70 -24.50
C PHE A 312 17.70 -74.21 -24.74
N ASN A 313 18.10 -73.32 -23.82
CA ASN A 313 19.43 -72.68 -23.86
C ASN A 313 19.67 -71.86 -22.57
N THR A 314 20.80 -72.07 -21.90
CA THR A 314 21.26 -71.32 -20.73
C THR A 314 22.08 -70.11 -21.17
N ASN A 315 21.68 -68.91 -20.76
CA ASN A 315 22.59 -67.78 -20.59
C ASN A 315 22.13 -66.89 -19.42
N SER A 316 22.98 -66.86 -18.38
CA SER A 316 23.45 -65.67 -17.66
C SER A 316 22.43 -64.56 -17.39
N ILE A 317 21.87 -64.47 -16.18
CA ILE A 317 22.38 -63.64 -15.06
C ILE A 317 22.31 -62.11 -15.31
N ALA A 318 21.50 -61.49 -14.45
CA ALA A 318 21.59 -60.13 -13.89
C ALA A 318 20.87 -58.95 -14.57
N ARG A 319 20.05 -58.31 -13.73
CA ARG A 319 19.67 -56.89 -13.69
C ARG A 319 18.73 -56.39 -14.79
N THR A 320 17.48 -56.18 -14.39
CA THR A 320 16.79 -54.88 -14.54
C THR A 320 15.52 -54.89 -13.69
N SER A 321 15.72 -54.87 -12.36
CA SER A 321 14.69 -54.34 -11.47
C SER A 321 14.48 -52.89 -11.85
N SER A 322 13.24 -52.56 -12.17
CA SER A 322 12.73 -51.25 -12.53
C SER A 322 13.39 -50.16 -11.70
N GLN A 323 14.11 -49.26 -12.38
CA GLN A 323 14.46 -47.95 -11.85
C GLN A 323 13.15 -47.24 -11.52
N MET A 324 12.79 -47.33 -10.24
CA MET A 324 11.90 -46.41 -9.56
C MET A 324 12.44 -45.00 -9.82
N ALA A 325 11.65 -44.23 -10.57
CA ALA A 325 11.75 -42.78 -10.64
C ALA A 325 11.51 -42.21 -9.23
N VAL A 326 12.57 -42.11 -8.44
CA VAL A 326 12.65 -41.37 -7.17
C VAL A 326 13.43 -40.06 -7.37
N LEU A 327 13.94 -39.79 -8.57
CA LEU A 327 14.36 -38.45 -8.96
C LEU A 327 13.15 -37.70 -9.52
N ASP A 328 12.48 -36.92 -8.69
CA ASP A 328 12.83 -35.50 -8.54
C ASP A 328 11.66 -34.70 -7.91
N LEU A 329 11.29 -35.06 -6.67
CA LEU A 329 10.26 -34.32 -5.91
C LEU A 329 10.81 -32.98 -5.39
N ASP A 330 12.13 -32.84 -5.26
CA ASP A 330 12.80 -31.59 -4.90
C ASP A 330 12.82 -30.60 -6.06
N THR A 331 12.96 -31.05 -7.31
CA THR A 331 12.85 -30.15 -8.48
C THR A 331 11.42 -29.62 -8.69
N LEU A 332 10.38 -30.36 -8.26
CA LEU A 332 9.00 -29.86 -8.24
C LEU A 332 8.72 -28.90 -7.09
N ALA A 333 9.38 -29.07 -5.93
CA ALA A 333 9.34 -28.09 -4.84
C ALA A 333 10.12 -26.81 -5.18
N HIS A 334 11.24 -26.93 -5.89
CA HIS A 334 12.02 -25.78 -6.36
C HIS A 334 11.36 -25.06 -7.56
N SER A 335 10.57 -25.79 -8.37
CA SER A 335 9.71 -25.22 -9.42
C SER A 335 8.49 -24.51 -8.83
N LYS A 336 7.97 -24.97 -7.69
CA LYS A 336 6.93 -24.29 -6.90
C LYS A 336 7.34 -22.92 -6.35
N ASP A 337 8.64 -22.59 -6.25
CA ASP A 337 9.07 -21.23 -5.92
C ASP A 337 9.33 -20.37 -7.17
N LYS A 338 9.74 -20.97 -8.29
CA LYS A 338 10.01 -20.25 -9.55
C LYS A 338 8.76 -19.90 -10.37
N LEU A 339 7.68 -20.69 -10.27
CA LEU A 339 6.41 -20.37 -10.95
C LEU A 339 5.62 -19.25 -10.24
N TYR A 340 6.08 -18.78 -9.08
CA TYR A 340 5.49 -17.66 -8.34
C TYR A 340 6.18 -16.31 -8.57
N ASP A 341 7.26 -16.27 -9.36
CA ASP A 341 8.10 -15.07 -9.58
C ASP A 341 7.79 -14.37 -10.92
N GLY A 342 6.86 -14.89 -11.73
CA GLY A 342 6.76 -14.53 -13.15
C GLY A 342 5.65 -13.58 -13.60
N ASP A 343 4.58 -13.34 -12.82
CA ASP A 343 3.34 -12.83 -13.46
C ASP A 343 2.50 -11.86 -12.60
N PHE A 344 3.10 -10.75 -12.17
CA PHE A 344 2.36 -9.60 -11.60
C PHE A 344 2.79 -8.26 -12.23
N GLY A 345 3.22 -8.30 -13.49
CA GLY A 345 3.64 -7.13 -14.27
C GLY A 345 2.59 -6.57 -15.24
N LEU A 346 1.32 -6.98 -15.13
CA LEU A 346 0.31 -6.61 -16.15
C LEU A 346 -0.38 -5.25 -15.93
N GLU A 347 -0.27 -4.61 -14.77
CA GLU A 347 -0.99 -3.34 -14.52
C GLU A 347 -0.21 -2.06 -14.85
N THR A 348 1.11 -2.12 -15.07
CA THR A 348 1.89 -0.89 -15.34
C THR A 348 1.76 -0.38 -16.78
N ARG A 349 0.98 -1.04 -17.65
CA ARG A 349 0.73 -0.57 -19.03
C ARG A 349 -0.52 0.28 -19.21
N VAL A 350 -1.38 0.42 -18.20
CA VAL A 350 -2.62 1.20 -18.32
C VAL A 350 -2.52 2.57 -17.62
N ALA A 351 -1.50 2.78 -16.78
CA ALA A 351 -1.25 4.06 -16.08
C ALA A 351 -0.23 4.99 -16.77
N SER A 352 0.17 4.71 -18.03
CA SER A 352 1.06 5.56 -18.83
C SER A 352 0.38 6.11 -20.09
N ILE A 353 -0.82 6.67 -19.93
CA ILE A 353 -1.47 7.53 -20.94
C ILE A 353 -1.73 8.88 -20.29
#